data_AF-A0A1J5I820-F1
#
_entry.id   AF-A0A1J5I820-F1
#
_cell.length_a   1.000
_cell.length_b   1.000
_cell.length_c   1.000
_cell.angle_alpha   90.00
_cell.angle_beta   90.00
_cell.angle_gamma   90.00
#
_symmetry.space_group_name_H-M   'P 1'
#
loop_
_entity.id
_entity.type
_entity.pdbx_description
1 polymer ?
#
loop_
_entity_poly.entity_id
_entity_poly.type
_entity_poly.pdbx_seq_one_letter_code
_entity_poly.pdbx_strand_id
1 'polypeptide(L)'
;MVKKIFLIIVGTAVSLLLISSASMALTGGPDGFGYEFYDSSEGDVPPFSWIDISESGSLLGLNDDQVAGPIPIGFTFKFYGHNYTQVYVSSNGFISFNSGSGNGCCSGDSLPTPGGDADNIIAAFWDNLDPSG
;
A
#
# COMPACT_ATOMS: atom_id res chain seq x y z
N MET A 1 -2.09 9.27 -18.24
CA MET A 1 -1.00 8.59 -17.51
C MET A 1 -1.65 7.92 -16.31
N VAL A 2 -2.00 6.65 -16.45
CA VAL A 2 -2.71 5.87 -15.42
C VAL A 2 -1.72 5.50 -14.32
N LYS A 3 -2.10 5.68 -13.06
CA LYS A 3 -1.24 5.38 -11.90
C LYS A 3 -1.81 4.16 -11.18
N LYS A 4 -0.95 3.15 -10.97
CA LYS A 4 -1.33 1.82 -10.51
C LYS A 4 -0.76 1.57 -9.12
N ILE A 5 -1.57 1.04 -8.21
CA ILE A 5 -1.20 0.60 -6.86
C ILE A 5 -1.66 -0.87 -6.74
N PHE A 6 -0.81 -1.75 -6.20
CA PHE A 6 -1.05 -3.20 -6.07
C PHE A 6 -1.13 -3.58 -4.58
N LEU A 7 -2.05 -4.49 -4.22
CA LEU A 7 -2.25 -5.05 -2.86
C LEU A 7 -2.49 -6.57 -2.95
N ILE A 8 -1.95 -7.38 -2.03
CA ILE A 8 -2.04 -8.86 -2.00
C ILE A 8 -2.61 -9.33 -0.65
N ILE A 9 -3.56 -10.28 -0.63
CA ILE A 9 -4.05 -10.98 0.59
C ILE A 9 -4.11 -12.51 0.33
N VAL A 10 -3.70 -13.34 1.29
CA VAL A 10 -3.73 -14.82 1.22
C VAL A 10 -4.47 -15.41 2.43
N GLY A 11 -5.38 -16.38 2.23
CA GLY A 11 -6.09 -17.09 3.32
C GLY A 11 -6.39 -18.57 3.02
N THR A 12 -6.31 -19.44 4.03
CA THR A 12 -6.49 -20.92 3.96
C THR A 12 -7.91 -21.38 4.34
N ALA A 13 -8.35 -22.54 3.81
CA ALA A 13 -9.77 -22.96 3.73
C ALA A 13 -10.20 -24.12 4.65
N VAL A 14 -11.48 -24.12 5.09
CA VAL A 14 -12.28 -25.28 5.55
C VAL A 14 -13.73 -25.11 5.04
N SER A 15 -14.36 -26.19 4.55
CA SER A 15 -15.56 -26.15 3.69
C SER A 15 -16.83 -26.76 4.32
N LEU A 16 -17.99 -26.10 4.15
CA LEU A 16 -19.33 -26.72 4.08
C LEU A 16 -20.26 -25.85 3.18
N LEU A 17 -20.95 -26.51 2.24
CA LEU A 17 -21.58 -25.96 1.02
C LEU A 17 -22.68 -24.88 1.21
N LEU A 18 -22.42 -23.68 0.69
CA LEU A 18 -23.37 -22.79 0.01
C LEU A 18 -22.69 -22.30 -1.28
N ILE A 19 -23.44 -22.21 -2.37
CA ILE A 19 -22.92 -21.96 -3.72
C ILE A 19 -22.13 -20.64 -3.77
N SER A 20 -20.82 -20.80 -4.00
CA SER A 20 -19.89 -19.86 -4.62
C SER A 20 -20.01 -18.40 -4.16
N SER A 21 -19.42 -18.06 -3.02
CA SER A 21 -18.49 -16.96 -3.13
C SER A 21 -17.36 -17.52 -3.99
N ALA A 22 -17.30 -17.11 -5.27
CA ALA A 22 -15.99 -16.89 -5.82
C ALA A 22 -15.26 -16.11 -4.72
N SER A 23 -14.07 -16.55 -4.33
CA SER A 23 -13.09 -15.57 -3.85
C SER A 23 -13.16 -14.49 -4.93
N MET A 24 -13.87 -13.39 -4.62
CA MET A 24 -14.18 -12.40 -5.64
C MET A 24 -12.83 -11.79 -5.89
N ALA A 25 -12.19 -12.28 -6.94
CA ALA A 25 -11.09 -11.63 -7.57
C ALA A 25 -11.57 -10.18 -7.77
N LEU A 26 -10.84 -9.26 -7.14
CA LEU A 26 -11.25 -7.88 -6.94
C LEU A 26 -10.38 -7.01 -7.85
N THR A 27 -10.85 -6.78 -9.07
CA THR A 27 -10.49 -5.62 -9.90
C THR A 27 -11.53 -4.53 -9.75
N GLY A 28 -11.11 -3.26 -9.74
CA GLY A 28 -12.04 -2.14 -9.67
C GLY A 28 -11.42 -0.80 -10.07
N GLY A 29 -12.30 0.18 -10.20
CA GLY A 29 -11.99 1.49 -10.79
C GLY A 29 -12.34 1.57 -12.29
N PRO A 30 -11.90 2.64 -12.99
CA PRO A 30 -11.22 3.79 -12.42
C PRO A 30 -12.12 4.56 -11.45
N ASP A 31 -11.55 4.97 -10.32
CA ASP A 31 -12.23 5.92 -9.43
C ASP A 31 -12.32 7.33 -10.05
N GLY A 32 -12.90 8.29 -9.31
CA GLY A 32 -13.03 9.67 -9.76
C GLY A 32 -11.71 10.40 -10.06
N PHE A 33 -10.58 9.82 -9.70
CA PHE A 33 -9.23 10.34 -9.95
C PHE A 33 -8.43 9.49 -10.95
N GLY A 34 -9.02 8.40 -11.46
CA GLY A 34 -8.44 7.54 -12.49
C GLY A 34 -7.58 6.40 -11.96
N TYR A 35 -7.70 6.02 -10.69
CA TYR A 35 -6.98 4.88 -10.11
C TYR A 35 -7.78 3.59 -10.25
N GLU A 36 -7.08 2.52 -10.62
CA GLU A 36 -7.61 1.16 -10.76
C GLU A 36 -6.79 0.23 -9.87
N PHE A 37 -7.43 -0.83 -9.37
CA PHE A 37 -6.78 -1.93 -8.66
C PHE A 37 -7.11 -3.25 -9.34
N TYR A 38 -6.19 -4.20 -9.25
CA TYR A 38 -6.29 -5.52 -9.86
C TYR A 38 -5.85 -6.58 -8.84
N ASP A 39 -6.64 -7.61 -8.65
CA ASP A 39 -6.22 -8.80 -7.91
C ASP A 39 -5.32 -9.66 -8.80
N SER A 40 -4.13 -10.01 -8.30
CA SER A 40 -3.16 -10.86 -9.01
C SER A 40 -3.69 -12.23 -9.44
N SER A 41 -4.81 -12.69 -8.87
CA SER A 41 -5.48 -13.93 -9.26
C SER A 41 -6.37 -13.80 -10.51
N GLU A 42 -6.57 -12.59 -11.02
CA GLU A 42 -7.33 -12.34 -12.25
C GLU A 42 -6.49 -12.55 -13.51
N GLY A 43 -7.15 -12.96 -14.60
CA GLY A 43 -6.49 -13.29 -15.86
C GLY A 43 -5.90 -12.10 -16.62
N ASP A 44 -6.41 -10.88 -16.38
CA ASP A 44 -6.05 -9.66 -17.14
C ASP A 44 -5.33 -8.62 -16.25
N VAL A 45 -4.42 -9.09 -15.39
CA VAL A 45 -3.58 -8.20 -14.57
C VAL A 45 -2.49 -7.58 -15.43
N PRO A 46 -2.33 -6.24 -15.42
CA PRO A 46 -1.23 -5.62 -16.12
C PRO A 46 0.13 -6.15 -15.63
N PRO A 47 1.08 -6.45 -16.54
CA PRO A 47 2.38 -6.94 -16.12
C PRO A 47 3.08 -5.91 -15.23
N PHE A 48 3.70 -6.39 -14.16
CA PHE A 48 4.56 -5.59 -13.29
C PHE A 48 5.96 -6.20 -13.26
N SER A 49 6.96 -5.36 -13.02
CA SER A 49 8.33 -5.78 -12.76
C SER A 49 8.79 -5.10 -11.49
N TRP A 50 9.27 -5.88 -10.54
CA TRP A 50 9.94 -5.33 -9.37
C TRP A 50 11.22 -4.62 -9.79
N ILE A 51 11.46 -3.45 -9.20
CA ILE A 51 12.74 -2.77 -9.27
C ILE A 51 13.43 -3.07 -7.96
N ASP A 52 14.52 -3.83 -8.02
CA ASP A 52 15.35 -4.07 -6.85
C ASP A 52 16.11 -2.79 -6.51
N ILE A 53 16.01 -2.38 -5.24
CA ILE A 53 16.68 -1.21 -4.68
C ILE A 53 17.67 -1.58 -3.58
N SER A 54 18.01 -2.86 -3.42
CA SER A 54 18.97 -3.34 -2.41
C SER A 54 20.35 -2.67 -2.54
N GLU A 55 20.76 -2.32 -3.76
CA GLU A 55 22.03 -1.65 -4.04
C GLU A 55 21.92 -0.12 -4.18
N SER A 56 20.75 0.40 -4.58
CA SER A 56 20.56 1.82 -4.91
C SER A 56 19.76 2.60 -3.86
N GLY A 57 19.08 1.90 -2.96
CA GLY A 57 18.21 2.48 -1.94
C GLY A 57 18.97 3.08 -0.76
N SER A 58 18.27 3.93 -0.01
CA SER A 58 18.77 4.49 1.25
C SER A 58 18.14 3.74 2.43
N LEU A 59 18.97 3.17 3.30
CA LEU A 59 18.49 2.54 4.53
C LEU A 59 17.97 3.61 5.49
N LEU A 60 16.73 3.45 5.95
CA LEU A 60 16.07 4.42 6.86
C LEU A 60 16.31 4.15 8.34
N GLY A 61 16.80 2.96 8.71
CA GLY A 61 17.12 2.62 10.10
C GLY A 61 15.91 2.65 11.04
N LEU A 62 14.75 2.21 10.56
CA LEU A 62 13.53 2.12 11.35
C LEU A 62 13.59 0.90 12.30
N ASN A 63 13.15 1.10 13.54
CA ASN A 63 12.77 0.02 14.46
C ASN A 63 11.26 -0.22 14.40
N ASP A 64 10.79 -1.16 15.20
CA ASP A 64 9.37 -1.39 15.44
C ASP A 64 8.62 -0.08 15.74
N ASP A 65 7.43 0.04 15.15
CA ASP A 65 6.50 1.15 15.38
C ASP A 65 7.05 2.58 15.13
N GLN A 66 7.93 2.74 14.15
CA GLN A 66 8.51 4.04 13.78
C GLN A 66 8.05 4.58 12.43
N VAL A 67 8.08 5.90 12.30
CA VAL A 67 7.85 6.61 11.04
C VAL A 67 9.05 7.49 10.72
N ALA A 68 9.61 7.33 9.52
CA ALA A 68 10.65 8.21 8.99
C ALA A 68 10.03 9.22 8.03
N GLY A 69 10.52 10.46 8.07
CA GLY A 69 10.14 11.47 7.09
C GLY A 69 10.20 12.90 7.62
N PRO A 70 10.02 13.89 6.73
CA PRO A 70 9.76 13.74 5.31
C PRO A 70 11.01 13.28 4.52
N ILE A 71 10.85 12.31 3.62
CA ILE A 71 11.88 11.81 2.72
C ILE A 71 11.62 12.37 1.31
N PRO A 72 12.55 13.14 0.71
CA PRO A 72 12.42 13.60 -0.66
C PRO A 72 12.47 12.43 -1.65
N ILE A 73 11.49 12.33 -2.55
CA ILE A 73 11.45 11.25 -3.57
C ILE A 73 12.15 11.66 -4.88
N GLY A 74 12.59 12.91 -5.02
CA GLY A 74 13.36 13.39 -6.17
C GLY A 74 12.55 13.67 -7.45
N PHE A 75 11.24 13.44 -7.43
CA PHE A 75 10.31 13.75 -8.53
C PHE A 75 8.95 14.18 -7.98
N THR A 76 8.10 14.75 -8.84
CA THR A 76 6.70 15.05 -8.48
C THR A 76 5.84 13.81 -8.70
N PHE A 77 5.37 13.22 -7.61
CA PHE A 77 4.35 12.18 -7.63
C PHE A 77 2.98 12.80 -7.44
N LYS A 78 2.04 12.54 -8.34
CA LYS A 78 0.64 12.98 -8.17
C LYS A 78 -0.25 11.87 -7.62
N PHE A 79 -0.89 12.10 -6.48
CA PHE A 79 -1.75 11.15 -5.79
C PHE A 79 -3.09 11.81 -5.48
N TYR A 80 -4.20 11.18 -5.89
CA TYR A 80 -5.57 11.71 -5.70
C TYR A 80 -5.73 13.20 -6.02
N GLY A 81 -5.15 13.65 -7.14
CA GLY A 81 -5.24 15.04 -7.61
C GLY A 81 -4.17 15.99 -7.04
N HIS A 82 -3.46 15.62 -5.98
CA HIS A 82 -2.45 16.44 -5.32
C HIS A 82 -1.03 16.07 -5.77
N ASN A 83 -0.11 17.05 -5.78
CA ASN A 83 1.29 16.84 -6.11
C ASN A 83 2.13 16.71 -4.82
N TYR A 84 2.93 15.66 -4.74
CA TYR A 84 3.84 15.37 -3.65
C TYR A 84 5.27 15.23 -4.15
N THR A 85 6.24 15.72 -3.37
CA THR A 85 7.68 15.58 -3.64
C THR A 85 8.42 14.92 -2.48
N GLN A 86 7.67 14.53 -1.44
CA GLN A 86 8.18 13.90 -0.24
C GLN A 86 7.15 12.90 0.28
N VAL A 87 7.62 11.92 1.03
CA VAL A 87 6.80 10.90 1.69
C VAL A 87 7.26 10.69 3.13
N TYR A 88 6.38 10.08 3.92
CA TYR A 88 6.68 9.52 5.23
C TYR A 88 6.59 7.99 5.11
N VAL A 89 7.51 7.24 5.71
CA VAL A 89 7.61 5.79 5.60
C VAL A 89 7.39 5.19 6.98
N SER A 90 6.40 4.32 7.12
CA SER A 90 6.15 3.57 8.35
C SER A 90 6.93 2.26 8.35
N SER A 91 7.45 1.86 9.53
CA SER A 91 8.03 0.53 9.77
C SER A 91 7.03 -0.58 9.42
N ASN A 92 5.74 -0.32 9.61
CA ASN A 92 4.63 -1.24 9.35
C ASN A 92 4.26 -1.37 7.86
N GLY A 93 5.12 -0.95 6.92
CA GLY A 93 4.98 -1.35 5.52
C GLY A 93 4.01 -0.52 4.66
N PHE A 94 3.85 0.76 4.99
CA PHE A 94 3.16 1.73 4.15
C PHE A 94 3.93 3.06 4.05
N ILE A 95 3.60 3.83 3.03
CA ILE A 95 4.01 5.23 2.90
C ILE A 95 2.82 6.16 3.04
N SER A 96 3.02 7.32 3.64
CA SER A 96 2.04 8.40 3.78
C SER A 96 2.53 9.67 3.10
N PHE A 97 1.59 10.44 2.56
CA PHE A 97 1.86 11.79 2.07
C PHE A 97 1.48 12.88 3.09
N ASN A 98 0.95 12.51 4.25
CA ASN A 98 0.57 13.42 5.33
C ASN A 98 1.70 13.58 6.34
N SER A 99 2.00 14.82 6.72
CA SER A 99 2.87 15.10 7.86
C SER A 99 2.17 14.68 9.15
N GLY A 100 2.84 13.86 9.96
CA GLY A 100 2.32 13.41 11.25
C GLY A 100 1.38 12.20 11.18
N SER A 101 1.34 11.45 10.07
CA SER A 101 0.82 10.08 10.12
C SER A 101 1.55 9.29 11.21
N GLY A 102 0.79 8.49 11.95
CA GLY A 102 1.30 7.49 12.86
C GLY A 102 1.88 6.29 12.12
N ASN A 103 2.31 5.31 12.90
CA ASN A 103 2.93 4.09 12.38
C ASN A 103 1.89 3.07 11.87
N GLY A 104 0.58 3.29 12.04
CA GLY A 104 -0.48 2.38 11.61
C GLY A 104 -0.43 1.00 12.26
N CYS A 105 0.21 0.86 13.43
CA CYS A 105 0.18 -0.40 14.15
C CYS A 105 -1.26 -0.84 14.41
N CYS A 106 -1.62 -2.12 14.32
CA CYS A 106 -0.76 -3.30 14.15
C CYS A 106 -1.35 -4.33 13.18
N SER A 107 -2.43 -3.99 12.48
CA SER A 107 -3.13 -4.88 11.56
C SER A 107 -3.65 -4.16 10.33
N GLY A 108 -3.25 -2.89 10.18
CA GLY A 108 -3.91 -1.94 9.30
C GLY A 108 -5.36 -1.66 9.67
N ASP A 109 -5.91 -0.67 8.98
CA ASP A 109 -7.34 -0.35 8.98
C ASP A 109 -8.00 -0.83 7.69
N SER A 110 -9.32 -1.04 7.74
CA SER A 110 -10.08 -1.28 6.51
C SER A 110 -9.99 -0.07 5.58
N LEU A 111 -9.71 -0.29 4.31
CA LEU A 111 -9.70 0.78 3.31
C LEU A 111 -10.99 0.74 2.47
N PRO A 112 -11.68 1.88 2.26
CA PRO A 112 -11.35 3.22 2.77
C PRO A 112 -11.84 3.46 4.21
N THR A 113 -10.99 4.01 5.07
CA THR A 113 -11.37 4.58 6.37
C THR A 113 -10.97 6.07 6.40
N PRO A 114 -11.90 7.00 6.68
CA PRO A 114 -11.56 8.42 6.77
C PRO A 114 -10.71 8.76 8.00
N GLY A 115 -9.61 9.48 7.76
CA GLY A 115 -8.72 9.98 8.81
C GLY A 115 -7.80 8.91 9.42
N GLY A 116 -6.92 9.35 10.32
CA GLY A 116 -5.93 8.48 10.96
C GLY A 116 -4.83 8.01 10.00
N ASP A 117 -4.31 6.81 10.27
CA ASP A 117 -3.19 6.23 9.51
C ASP A 117 -3.62 5.63 8.17
N ALA A 118 -4.93 5.48 7.95
CA ALA A 118 -5.52 4.98 6.71
C ALA A 118 -5.68 6.05 5.61
N ASP A 119 -5.45 7.31 5.95
CA ASP A 119 -5.68 8.44 5.05
C ASP A 119 -4.40 8.82 4.28
N ASN A 120 -4.56 9.05 2.98
CA ASN A 120 -3.51 9.52 2.09
C ASN A 120 -2.23 8.66 2.11
N ILE A 121 -2.41 7.33 2.08
CA ILE A 121 -1.34 6.34 2.11
C ILE A 121 -1.28 5.46 0.86
N ILE A 122 -0.14 4.77 0.70
CA ILE A 122 0.01 3.59 -0.15
C ILE A 122 0.56 2.47 0.74
N ALA A 123 -0.24 1.43 0.95
CA ALA A 123 0.05 0.30 1.83
C ALA A 123 0.34 -0.96 1.01
N ALA A 124 1.61 -1.34 0.90
CA ALA A 124 1.99 -2.56 0.19
C ALA A 124 1.89 -3.80 1.09
N PHE A 125 2.22 -3.64 2.38
CA PHE A 125 2.24 -4.74 3.35
C PHE A 125 1.33 -4.49 4.56
N TRP A 126 1.20 -3.21 4.99
CA TRP A 126 0.49 -2.74 6.18
C TRP A 126 0.09 -3.80 7.21
N ASP A 127 1.04 -4.16 8.06
CA ASP A 127 0.91 -5.16 9.12
C ASP A 127 1.86 -4.80 10.28
N ASN A 128 1.89 -5.59 11.35
CA ASN A 128 2.86 -5.47 12.44
C ASN A 128 4.25 -5.93 11.98
N LEU A 129 5.05 -5.02 11.43
CA LEU A 129 6.39 -5.31 10.90
C LEU A 129 7.47 -4.64 11.76
N ASP A 130 8.52 -5.41 12.06
CA ASP A 130 9.73 -4.91 12.72
C ASP A 130 10.93 -4.98 11.76
N PRO A 131 11.37 -3.84 11.20
CA PRO A 131 12.54 -3.79 10.31
C PRO A 131 13.89 -3.90 11.03
N SER A 132 13.93 -3.95 12.37
CA SER A 132 15.19 -3.96 13.13
C SER A 132 15.89 -5.32 13.18
N GLY A 133 15.15 -6.43 13.00
CA GLY A 133 15.68 -7.80 12.85
C GLY A 133 15.24 -8.80 13.91
#